data_AF-A0A965AT81-F1
#
_entry.id   AF-A0A965AT81-F1
#
_cell.length_a   1.000
_cell.length_b   1.000
_cell.length_c   1.000
_cell.angle_alpha   90.00
_cell.angle_beta   90.00
_cell.angle_gamma   90.00
#
_symmetry.space_group_name_H-M   'P 1'
#
loop_
_entity.id
_entity.type
_entity.pdbx_description
1 polymer ?
#
loop_
_entity_poly.entity_id
_entity_poly.type
_entity_poly.pdbx_seq_one_letter_code
_entity_poly.pdbx_strand_id
1 'polypeptide(L)'
;MPDSSAFWISQADLQRLFDCLRAAGFQTVAPQVRDGAVVYDRLDEAAGLPHGLVDEQDGGYYRLTHHPDAGPFEHVAGPHSLKNFLFPPRETIQQWRRQEGSWQQLADAESPQPLAVIGPRACDLAALAIQDRVFLEGDYVDPFYLARRKQLFVVAVNCRRAAATCFCHSMNCGPEVTAGYDLLLTPVGERFVVEIGSEAGATVVAELSDGQPTCAESDLAAAREVSRELASAMAARPTTPVRPAAEVSPQALSAASTPPHTDP
;
A
#
# COMPACT_ATOMS: atom_id res chain seq x y z
N MET A 1 1.68 20.71 -17.43
CA MET A 1 1.79 19.32 -16.95
C MET A 1 3.10 18.81 -17.48
N PRO A 2 4.00 18.25 -16.66
CA PRO A 2 5.19 17.61 -17.21
C PRO A 2 4.72 16.53 -18.19
N ASP A 3 5.35 16.50 -19.36
CA ASP A 3 5.16 15.47 -20.38
C ASP A 3 5.29 14.12 -19.66
N SER A 4 4.19 13.37 -19.54
CA SER A 4 4.15 12.16 -18.69
C SER A 4 4.98 11.10 -19.39
N SER A 5 6.27 11.02 -19.01
CA SER A 5 7.12 9.93 -19.45
C SER A 5 6.67 8.67 -18.72
N ALA A 6 6.05 7.77 -19.48
CA ALA A 6 5.62 6.48 -19.01
C ALA A 6 6.37 5.37 -19.75
N PHE A 7 6.64 4.28 -19.05
CA PHE A 7 7.36 3.14 -19.60
C PHE A 7 6.78 1.84 -19.06
N TRP A 8 7.07 0.76 -19.77
CA TRP A 8 6.69 -0.58 -19.38
C TRP A 8 7.72 -1.16 -18.43
N ILE A 9 7.27 -1.93 -17.43
CA ILE A 9 8.12 -2.82 -16.66
C ILE A 9 7.47 -4.20 -16.59
N SER A 10 8.27 -5.26 -16.74
CA SER A 10 7.79 -6.63 -16.57
C SER A 10 7.69 -7.01 -15.09
N GLN A 11 6.92 -8.06 -14.76
CA GLN A 11 6.92 -8.61 -13.40
C GLN A 11 8.33 -9.06 -12.96
N ALA A 12 9.12 -9.63 -13.87
CA ALA A 12 10.48 -10.08 -13.59
C ALA A 12 11.43 -8.91 -13.27
N ASP A 13 11.16 -7.73 -13.87
CA ASP A 13 11.97 -6.53 -13.66
C ASP A 13 11.57 -5.74 -12.42
N LEU A 14 10.50 -6.11 -11.69
CA LEU A 14 10.12 -5.43 -10.45
C LEU A 14 11.25 -5.40 -9.42
N GLN A 15 12.17 -6.37 -9.43
CA GLN A 15 13.35 -6.33 -8.56
C GLN A 15 14.20 -5.07 -8.79
N ARG A 16 14.31 -4.59 -10.03
CA ARG A 16 15.06 -3.36 -10.36
C ARG A 16 14.46 -2.15 -9.66
N LEU A 17 13.13 -2.08 -9.51
CA LEU A 17 12.49 -1.00 -8.76
C LEU A 17 12.93 -1.00 -7.29
N PHE A 18 12.92 -2.16 -6.64
CA PHE A 18 13.40 -2.29 -5.26
C PHE A 18 14.88 -1.90 -5.16
N ASP A 19 15.71 -2.34 -6.10
CA ASP A 19 17.13 -2.06 -6.12
C ASP A 19 17.41 -0.55 -6.27
N CYS A 20 16.72 0.13 -7.19
CA CYS A 20 16.83 1.58 -7.37
C CYS A 20 16.38 2.36 -6.12
N LEU A 21 15.28 1.96 -5.48
CA LEU A 21 14.80 2.59 -4.25
C LEU A 21 15.82 2.44 -3.11
N ARG A 22 16.39 1.24 -2.94
CA ARG A 22 17.42 1.00 -1.91
C ARG A 22 18.72 1.74 -2.22
N ALA A 23 19.13 1.80 -3.49
CA ALA A 23 20.29 2.57 -3.92
C ALA A 23 20.10 4.08 -3.66
N ALA A 24 18.87 4.58 -3.76
CA ALA A 24 18.50 5.94 -3.38
C ALA A 24 18.36 6.15 -1.85
N GLY A 25 18.64 5.13 -1.03
CA GLY A 25 18.68 5.23 0.44
C GLY A 25 17.36 4.93 1.16
N PHE A 26 16.32 4.50 0.43
CA PHE A 26 15.04 4.14 1.04
C PHE A 26 15.07 2.74 1.63
N GLN A 27 14.47 2.58 2.82
CA GLN A 27 13.95 1.29 3.26
C GLN A 27 12.67 0.98 2.47
N THR A 28 12.49 -0.26 2.05
CA THR A 28 11.33 -0.66 1.25
C THR A 28 10.31 -1.41 2.09
N VAL A 29 9.05 -0.99 1.99
CA VAL A 29 7.88 -1.67 2.54
C VAL A 29 6.97 -2.02 1.39
N ALA A 30 6.48 -3.26 1.39
CA ALA A 30 5.59 -3.74 0.35
C ALA A 30 4.61 -4.77 0.94
N PRO A 31 3.59 -5.20 0.18
CA PRO A 31 2.64 -6.17 0.64
C PRO A 31 3.32 -7.51 0.90
N GLN A 32 2.96 -8.16 2.00
CA GLN A 32 3.45 -9.46 2.41
C GLN A 32 2.35 -10.23 3.13
N VAL A 33 2.42 -11.56 3.07
CA VAL A 33 1.51 -12.41 3.85
C VAL A 33 2.01 -12.52 5.29
N ARG A 34 1.16 -12.16 6.24
CA ARG A 34 1.33 -12.35 7.69
C ARG A 34 0.03 -12.82 8.30
N ASP A 35 0.09 -13.86 9.11
CA ASP A 35 -1.08 -14.41 9.83
C ASP A 35 -2.32 -14.64 8.94
N GLY A 36 -2.09 -15.05 7.69
CA GLY A 36 -3.15 -15.33 6.72
C GLY A 36 -3.78 -14.09 6.07
N ALA A 37 -3.18 -12.89 6.22
CA ALA A 37 -3.61 -11.65 5.58
C ALA A 37 -2.45 -10.96 4.84
N VAL A 38 -2.77 -10.18 3.81
CA VAL A 38 -1.80 -9.30 3.16
C VAL A 38 -1.70 -7.98 3.91
N VAL A 39 -0.49 -7.65 4.37
CA VAL A 39 -0.15 -6.44 5.12
C VAL A 39 1.05 -5.75 4.52
N TYR A 40 1.22 -4.45 4.77
CA TYR A 40 2.48 -3.77 4.48
C TYR A 40 3.53 -4.10 5.54
N ASP A 41 4.68 -4.62 5.12
CA ASP A 41 5.83 -4.92 5.98
C ASP A 41 7.13 -4.76 5.19
N ARG A 42 8.28 -4.69 5.87
CA ARG A 42 9.60 -4.50 5.24
C ARG A 42 9.89 -5.63 4.27
N LEU A 43 10.11 -5.29 3.00
CA LEU A 43 10.43 -6.24 1.95
C LEU A 43 11.57 -5.68 1.09
N ASP A 44 12.67 -6.40 1.01
CA ASP A 44 13.84 -5.97 0.25
C ASP A 44 13.90 -6.61 -1.16
N GLU A 45 13.17 -7.72 -1.39
CA GLU A 45 13.17 -8.48 -2.65
C GLU A 45 11.76 -8.64 -3.23
N ALA A 46 11.60 -8.33 -4.52
CA ALA A 46 10.32 -8.41 -5.22
C ALA A 46 9.73 -9.83 -5.25
N ALA A 47 10.58 -10.87 -5.19
CA ALA A 47 10.14 -12.27 -5.12
C ALA A 47 9.32 -12.60 -3.87
N GLY A 48 9.39 -11.78 -2.82
CA GLY A 48 8.56 -11.92 -1.62
C GLY A 48 7.17 -11.27 -1.72
N LEU A 49 6.84 -10.62 -2.85
CA LEU A 49 5.49 -10.12 -3.07
C LEU A 49 4.47 -11.28 -3.13
N PRO A 50 3.19 -11.07 -2.77
CA PRO A 50 2.18 -12.11 -2.81
C PRO A 50 1.80 -12.43 -4.26
N HIS A 51 2.51 -13.40 -4.85
CA HIS A 51 2.19 -13.97 -6.15
C HIS A 51 1.25 -15.16 -5.99
N GLY A 52 0.39 -15.38 -6.98
CA GLY A 52 -0.49 -16.53 -7.03
C GLY A 52 -1.57 -16.53 -5.94
N LEU A 53 -1.85 -15.37 -5.34
CA LEU A 53 -2.73 -15.20 -4.19
C LEU A 53 -3.74 -14.07 -4.43
N VAL A 54 -4.97 -14.32 -4.00
CA VAL A 54 -6.06 -13.35 -4.02
C VAL A 54 -6.74 -13.38 -2.65
N ASP A 55 -7.16 -12.22 -2.15
CA ASP A 55 -7.95 -12.15 -0.93
C ASP A 55 -9.46 -12.15 -1.22
N GLU A 56 -10.21 -12.97 -0.51
CA GLU A 56 -11.66 -12.90 -0.47
C GLU A 56 -12.06 -12.16 0.80
N GLN A 57 -12.82 -11.06 0.65
CA GLN A 57 -13.33 -10.30 1.79
C GLN A 57 -14.84 -10.09 1.72
N ASP A 58 -15.49 -10.26 2.87
CA ASP A 58 -16.88 -9.91 3.13
C ASP A 58 -17.04 -9.49 4.61
N GLY A 59 -18.25 -9.15 5.05
CA GLY A 59 -18.55 -8.79 6.43
C GLY A 59 -18.08 -9.85 7.43
N GLY A 60 -16.99 -9.58 8.14
CA GLY A 60 -16.40 -10.50 9.12
C GLY A 60 -15.66 -11.70 8.53
N TYR A 61 -15.37 -11.69 7.22
CA TYR A 61 -14.67 -12.77 6.53
C TYR A 61 -13.46 -12.25 5.76
N TYR A 62 -12.35 -12.96 5.91
CA TYR A 62 -11.13 -12.76 5.13
C TYR A 62 -10.48 -14.12 4.87
N ARG A 63 -10.06 -14.38 3.63
CA ARG A 63 -9.29 -15.58 3.28
C ARG A 63 -8.37 -15.31 2.10
N LEU A 64 -7.16 -15.86 2.15
CA LEU A 64 -6.31 -15.96 0.97
C LEU A 64 -6.59 -17.25 0.22
N THR A 65 -6.84 -17.14 -1.07
CA THR A 65 -7.03 -18.25 -1.99
C THR A 65 -5.90 -18.29 -3.01
N HIS A 66 -5.52 -19.49 -3.41
CA HIS A 66 -4.51 -19.69 -4.45
C HIS A 66 -5.13 -19.52 -5.83
N HIS A 67 -4.55 -18.62 -6.62
CA HIS A 67 -4.89 -18.37 -8.02
C HIS A 67 -3.58 -18.29 -8.80
N PRO A 68 -3.12 -19.38 -9.44
CA PRO A 68 -1.78 -19.45 -10.04
C PRO A 68 -1.43 -18.32 -11.01
N ASP A 69 -2.44 -17.78 -11.71
CA ASP A 69 -2.27 -16.72 -12.71
C ASP A 69 -2.32 -15.30 -12.08
N ALA A 70 -2.51 -15.19 -10.76
CA ALA A 70 -2.56 -13.91 -10.07
C ALA A 70 -1.15 -13.31 -9.95
N GLY A 71 -0.99 -12.09 -10.49
CA GLY A 71 0.24 -11.32 -10.38
C GLY A 71 0.50 -10.77 -8.97
N PRO A 72 1.63 -10.09 -8.76
CA PRO A 72 1.86 -9.34 -7.54
C PRO A 72 0.87 -8.17 -7.53
N PHE A 73 0.33 -7.84 -6.35
CA PHE A 73 -0.67 -6.79 -6.16
C PHE A 73 -2.11 -7.14 -6.59
N GLU A 74 -2.45 -8.42 -6.75
CA GLU A 74 -3.87 -8.81 -6.94
C GLU A 74 -4.70 -8.67 -5.66
N HIS A 75 -4.10 -8.51 -4.48
CA HIS A 75 -4.87 -8.25 -3.26
C HIS A 75 -5.51 -6.86 -3.25
N VAL A 76 -6.64 -6.69 -2.56
CA VAL A 76 -7.22 -5.36 -2.29
C VAL A 76 -6.77 -4.84 -0.92
N ALA A 77 -7.35 -3.73 -0.44
CA ALA A 77 -6.97 -3.11 0.84
C ALA A 77 -6.97 -4.14 1.99
N GLY A 78 -5.80 -4.32 2.61
CA GLY A 78 -5.61 -5.20 3.76
C GLY A 78 -6.04 -4.54 5.09
N PRO A 79 -5.77 -5.20 6.24
CA PRO A 79 -6.15 -4.68 7.55
C PRO A 79 -5.25 -3.54 8.05
N HIS A 80 -4.08 -3.34 7.45
CA HIS A 80 -3.14 -2.28 7.83
C HIS A 80 -3.20 -1.09 6.88
N SER A 81 -2.88 0.10 7.40
CA SER A 81 -2.81 1.35 6.63
C SER A 81 -1.45 2.01 6.76
N LEU A 82 -1.19 3.00 5.91
CA LEU A 82 0.03 3.81 5.94
C LEU A 82 0.25 4.57 7.26
N LYS A 83 -0.81 4.77 8.06
CA LYS A 83 -0.72 5.41 9.37
C LYS A 83 0.30 4.72 10.28
N ASN A 84 0.45 3.39 10.18
CA ASN A 84 1.39 2.64 11.03
C ASN A 84 2.86 3.08 10.85
N PHE A 85 3.21 3.60 9.66
CA PHE A 85 4.56 4.06 9.35
C PHE A 85 4.74 5.56 9.61
N LEU A 86 3.68 6.36 9.46
CA LEU A 86 3.73 7.81 9.58
C LEU A 86 3.38 8.34 10.98
N PHE A 87 2.62 7.56 11.75
CA PHE A 87 2.17 7.90 13.09
C PHE A 87 2.22 6.66 14.00
N PRO A 88 3.43 6.20 14.36
CA PRO A 88 3.61 5.00 15.15
C PRO A 88 3.04 5.15 16.57
N PRO A 89 2.63 4.05 17.24
CA PRO A 89 2.01 4.11 18.56
C PRO A 89 2.97 4.56 19.69
N ARG A 90 4.28 4.57 19.43
CA ARG A 90 5.32 5.03 20.35
C ARG A 90 6.28 5.93 19.59
N GLU A 91 6.54 7.09 20.18
CA GLU A 91 7.40 8.11 19.61
C GLU A 91 8.37 8.59 20.70
N THR A 92 9.65 8.71 20.34
CA THR A 92 10.64 9.30 21.24
C THR A 92 10.59 10.82 21.06
N ILE A 93 10.13 11.53 22.09
CA ILE A 93 10.06 13.00 22.06
C ILE A 93 11.44 13.60 22.37
N GLN A 94 12.14 13.08 23.37
CA GLN A 94 13.48 13.52 23.78
C GLN A 94 14.28 12.37 24.38
N GLN A 95 15.59 12.45 24.23
CA GLN A 95 16.53 11.54 24.90
C GLN A 95 17.55 12.36 25.69
N TRP A 96 17.88 11.86 26.88
CA TRP A 96 18.83 12.50 27.78
C TRP A 96 19.88 11.48 28.20
N ARG A 97 21.15 11.87 28.18
CA ARG A 97 22.26 11.05 28.66
C ARG A 97 22.97 11.79 29.78
N ARG A 98 23.30 11.07 30.85
CA ARG A 98 24.13 11.60 31.93
C ARG A 98 25.61 11.45 31.56
N GLN A 99 26.33 12.56 31.47
CA GLN A 99 27.79 12.61 31.24
C GLN A 99 28.45 13.50 32.31
N GLU A 100 29.49 12.98 32.96
CA GLU A 100 30.27 13.69 33.99
C GLU A 100 29.40 14.33 35.10
N GLY A 101 28.34 13.63 35.52
CA GLY A 101 27.43 14.11 36.55
C GLY A 101 26.34 15.09 36.06
N SER A 102 26.45 15.60 34.83
CA SER A 102 25.46 16.50 34.20
C SER A 102 24.50 15.75 33.27
N TRP A 103 23.29 16.27 33.09
CA TRP A 103 22.36 15.81 32.06
C TRP A 103 22.62 16.55 30.76
N GLN A 104 22.86 15.81 29.69
CA GLN A 104 22.96 16.34 28.34
C GLN A 104 21.80 15.80 27.52
N GLN A 105 21.05 16.70 26.87
CA GLN A 105 20.09 16.30 25.86
C GLN A 105 20.89 15.69 24.70
N LEU A 106 20.56 14.45 24.32
CA LEU A 106 21.05 13.91 23.06
C LEU A 106 20.37 14.69 21.95
N ALA A 107 21.09 15.01 20.87
CA ALA A 107 20.52 15.70 19.70
C ALA A 107 19.19 15.04 19.30
N ASP A 108 18.27 15.86 18.77
CA ASP A 108 16.91 15.45 18.41
C ASP A 108 16.88 14.05 17.80
N ALA A 109 15.88 13.25 18.19
CA ALA A 109 15.69 11.89 17.70
C ALA A 109 16.01 11.85 16.20
N GLU A 110 16.91 10.94 15.79
CA GLU A 110 17.42 10.85 14.42
C GLU A 110 16.30 11.11 13.42
N SER A 111 16.61 11.98 12.44
CA SER A 111 15.74 12.19 11.28
C SER A 111 15.27 10.82 10.80
N PRO A 112 13.96 10.63 10.53
CA PRO A 112 13.47 9.30 10.23
C PRO A 112 14.27 8.67 9.07
N GLN A 113 14.30 7.34 9.03
CA GLN A 113 14.90 6.67 7.89
C GLN A 113 13.98 6.87 6.68
N PRO A 114 14.48 7.29 5.50
CA PRO A 114 13.67 7.36 4.30
C PRO A 114 12.98 6.04 3.99
N LEU A 115 11.71 6.11 3.64
CA LEU A 115 10.84 4.95 3.47
C LEU A 115 10.16 5.00 2.10
N ALA A 116 10.30 3.95 1.31
CA ALA A 116 9.52 3.73 0.10
C ALA A 116 8.44 2.69 0.37
N VAL A 117 7.17 3.07 0.20
CA VAL A 117 6.04 2.15 0.32
C VAL A 117 5.49 1.82 -1.06
N ILE A 118 5.48 0.52 -1.37
CA ILE A 118 5.08 -0.04 -2.66
C ILE A 118 3.75 -0.75 -2.49
N GLY A 119 2.80 -0.54 -3.40
CA GLY A 119 1.46 -1.14 -3.32
C GLY A 119 0.30 -0.28 -2.81
N PRO A 120 0.47 0.93 -2.22
CA PRO A 120 -0.66 1.76 -1.81
C PRO A 120 -1.68 1.97 -2.92
N ARG A 121 -2.95 1.83 -2.56
CA ARG A 121 -4.08 2.01 -3.48
C ARG A 121 -4.59 3.45 -3.43
N ALA A 122 -5.46 3.81 -4.37
CA ALA A 122 -6.11 5.13 -4.37
C ALA A 122 -6.78 5.46 -3.01
N CYS A 123 -7.42 4.48 -2.37
CA CYS A 123 -8.04 4.68 -1.07
C CYS A 123 -7.03 4.83 0.09
N ASP A 124 -5.84 4.23 -0.01
CA ASP A 124 -4.74 4.47 0.95
C ASP A 124 -4.23 5.91 0.83
N LEU A 125 -4.10 6.42 -0.40
CA LEU A 125 -3.64 7.80 -0.64
C LEU A 125 -4.70 8.84 -0.25
N ALA A 126 -5.98 8.54 -0.44
CA ALA A 126 -7.06 9.38 0.08
C ALA A 126 -7.02 9.44 1.62
N ALA A 127 -6.78 8.30 2.28
CA ALA A 127 -6.59 8.26 3.73
C ALA A 127 -5.33 9.01 4.19
N LEU A 128 -4.24 8.95 3.40
CA LEU A 128 -3.03 9.73 3.65
C LEU A 128 -3.30 11.24 3.54
N ALA A 129 -4.01 11.69 2.51
CA ALA A 129 -4.40 13.10 2.37
C ALA A 129 -5.29 13.60 3.53
N ILE A 130 -6.14 12.72 4.10
CA ILE A 130 -6.87 13.04 5.34
C ILE A 130 -5.91 13.24 6.52
N GLN A 131 -4.90 12.39 6.66
CA GLN A 131 -3.89 12.55 7.71
C GLN A 131 -3.08 13.83 7.52
N ASP A 132 -2.68 14.16 6.29
CA ASP A 132 -1.98 15.39 5.96
C ASP A 132 -2.79 16.62 6.43
N ARG A 133 -4.11 16.65 6.17
CA ARG A 133 -5.00 17.71 6.67
C ARG A 133 -5.00 17.84 8.20
N VAL A 134 -5.01 16.72 8.91
CA VAL A 134 -5.06 16.70 10.38
C VAL A 134 -3.74 17.15 11.00
N PHE A 135 -2.61 16.70 10.45
CA PHE A 135 -1.30 16.87 11.07
C PHE A 135 -0.48 18.03 10.50
N LEU A 136 -0.80 18.53 9.30
CA LEU A 136 0.01 19.53 8.60
C LEU A 136 -0.72 20.83 8.25
N GLU A 137 -2.05 20.82 8.12
CA GLU A 137 -2.80 21.98 7.61
C GLU A 137 -3.55 22.78 8.69
N GLY A 138 -3.51 22.33 9.94
CA GLY A 138 -4.09 23.06 11.08
C GLY A 138 -3.17 24.17 11.63
N ASP A 139 -3.63 24.83 12.70
CA ASP A 139 -2.84 25.87 13.40
C ASP A 139 -1.52 25.35 13.99
N TYR A 140 -1.45 24.03 14.21
CA TYR A 140 -0.25 23.34 14.68
C TYR A 140 0.14 22.24 13.69
N VAL A 141 1.42 22.25 13.31
CA VAL A 141 2.03 21.22 12.47
C VAL A 141 2.75 20.22 13.38
N ASP A 142 2.41 18.94 13.26
CA ASP A 142 3.12 17.88 13.95
C ASP A 142 4.52 17.68 13.32
N PRO A 143 5.61 17.99 14.04
CA PRO A 143 6.95 17.96 13.47
C PRO A 143 7.42 16.53 13.14
N PHE A 144 6.94 15.53 13.88
CA PHE A 144 7.35 14.14 13.70
C PHE A 144 6.65 13.52 12.49
N TYR A 145 5.35 13.76 12.35
CA TYR A 145 4.60 13.37 11.16
C TYR A 145 5.18 14.06 9.91
N LEU A 146 5.44 15.37 9.97
CA LEU A 146 6.04 16.11 8.85
C LEU A 146 7.39 15.53 8.43
N ALA A 147 8.25 15.20 9.40
CA ALA A 147 9.56 14.62 9.12
C ALA A 147 9.44 13.28 8.35
N ARG A 148 8.56 12.37 8.81
CA ARG A 148 8.31 11.10 8.12
C ARG A 148 7.65 11.29 6.75
N ARG A 149 6.66 12.19 6.67
CA ARG A 149 5.93 12.46 5.43
C ARG A 149 6.82 13.02 4.33
N LYS A 150 7.82 13.85 4.68
CA LYS A 150 8.84 14.39 3.76
C LYS A 150 9.82 13.34 3.24
N GLN A 151 9.95 12.22 3.94
CA GLN A 151 10.86 11.13 3.61
C GLN A 151 10.14 9.89 3.07
N LEU A 152 8.83 10.00 2.85
CA LEU A 152 8.01 8.96 2.29
C LEU A 152 8.05 9.05 0.77
N PHE A 153 8.48 7.97 0.13
CA PHE A 153 8.35 7.73 -1.30
C PHE A 153 7.20 6.74 -1.54
N VAL A 154 6.32 7.04 -2.49
CA VAL A 154 5.09 6.29 -2.71
C VAL A 154 5.08 5.70 -4.12
N VAL A 155 5.14 4.36 -4.20
CA VAL A 155 4.88 3.61 -5.42
C VAL A 155 3.47 3.05 -5.34
N ALA A 156 2.51 3.81 -5.86
CA ALA A 156 1.10 3.44 -5.85
C ALA A 156 0.77 2.39 -6.92
N VAL A 157 -0.29 1.62 -6.70
CA VAL A 157 -0.73 0.59 -7.65
C VAL A 157 -2.24 0.67 -7.85
N ASN A 158 -2.68 0.87 -9.10
CA ASN A 158 -4.10 0.83 -9.45
C ASN A 158 -4.68 -0.58 -9.20
N CYS A 159 -5.89 -0.63 -8.63
CA CYS A 159 -6.59 -1.89 -8.39
C CYS A 159 -7.13 -2.48 -9.70
N ARG A 160 -6.99 -3.79 -9.90
CA ARG A 160 -7.65 -4.55 -10.98
C ARG A 160 -8.93 -5.25 -10.55
N ARG A 161 -9.11 -5.37 -9.24
CA ARG A 161 -10.26 -6.02 -8.62
C ARG A 161 -10.67 -5.27 -7.37
N ALA A 162 -11.88 -5.56 -6.93
CA ALA A 162 -12.45 -5.02 -5.70
C ALA A 162 -13.15 -6.17 -4.97
N ALA A 163 -12.90 -6.32 -3.67
CA ALA A 163 -13.67 -7.24 -2.83
C ALA A 163 -15.09 -6.71 -2.59
N ALA A 164 -15.98 -7.53 -2.01
CA ALA A 164 -17.35 -7.13 -1.70
C ALA A 164 -17.41 -5.92 -0.75
N THR A 165 -16.41 -5.79 0.12
CA THR A 165 -16.25 -4.71 1.11
C THR A 165 -15.67 -3.42 0.53
N CYS A 166 -15.19 -3.38 -0.71
CA CYS A 166 -14.59 -2.18 -1.28
C CYS A 166 -15.65 -1.13 -1.66
N PHE A 167 -15.48 0.10 -1.19
CA PHE A 167 -16.38 1.24 -1.43
C PHE A 167 -15.67 2.53 -1.90
N CYS A 168 -14.40 2.44 -2.33
CA CYS A 168 -13.61 3.62 -2.70
C CYS A 168 -14.24 4.45 -3.82
N HIS A 169 -14.90 3.79 -4.79
CA HIS A 169 -15.64 4.46 -5.86
C HIS A 169 -16.77 5.35 -5.32
N SER A 170 -17.63 4.81 -4.44
CA SER A 170 -18.75 5.54 -3.85
C SER A 170 -18.31 6.72 -2.99
N MET A 171 -17.10 6.66 -2.44
CA MET A 171 -16.51 7.75 -1.64
C MET A 171 -15.66 8.70 -2.48
N ASN A 172 -15.62 8.55 -3.81
CA ASN A 172 -14.77 9.32 -4.71
C ASN A 172 -13.28 9.31 -4.30
N CYS A 173 -12.81 8.13 -3.86
CA CYS A 173 -11.45 7.88 -3.36
C CYS A 173 -10.73 6.79 -4.17
N GLY A 174 -11.17 6.53 -5.40
CA GLY A 174 -10.63 5.48 -6.26
C GLY A 174 -11.70 4.88 -7.19
N PRO A 175 -11.42 3.75 -7.86
CA PRO A 175 -10.21 2.92 -7.73
C PRO A 175 -8.96 3.48 -8.44
N GLU A 176 -9.12 4.47 -9.31
CA GLU A 176 -8.01 5.14 -9.99
C GLU A 176 -7.21 6.02 -9.02
N VAL A 177 -5.89 5.88 -9.04
CA VAL A 177 -4.94 6.75 -8.36
C VAL A 177 -4.76 8.01 -9.20
N THR A 178 -5.11 9.17 -8.65
CA THR A 178 -5.05 10.46 -9.37
C THR A 178 -3.98 11.42 -8.84
N ALA A 179 -3.55 11.25 -7.58
CA ALA A 179 -2.56 12.11 -6.93
C ALA A 179 -1.90 11.42 -5.73
N GLY A 180 -0.87 12.03 -5.17
CA GLY A 180 -0.24 11.61 -3.91
C GLY A 180 0.78 10.49 -4.03
N TYR A 181 1.36 10.29 -5.22
CA TYR A 181 2.34 9.26 -5.53
C TYR A 181 3.58 9.83 -6.21
N ASP A 182 4.70 9.13 -6.09
CA ASP A 182 5.93 9.40 -6.84
C ASP A 182 5.97 8.56 -8.12
N LEU A 183 5.52 7.31 -8.04
CA LEU A 183 5.33 6.40 -9.17
C LEU A 183 3.97 5.71 -9.08
N LEU A 184 3.33 5.52 -10.23
CA LEU A 184 2.07 4.78 -10.34
C LEU A 184 2.27 3.58 -11.25
N LEU A 185 2.00 2.40 -10.72
CA LEU A 185 2.00 1.15 -11.46
C LEU A 185 0.56 0.76 -11.79
N THR A 186 0.28 0.55 -13.07
CA THR A 186 -0.99 -0.02 -13.52
C THR A 186 -0.74 -1.36 -14.19
N PRO A 187 -1.18 -2.49 -13.59
CA PRO A 187 -0.97 -3.79 -14.21
C PRO A 187 -1.85 -3.95 -15.45
N VAL A 188 -1.23 -4.19 -16.60
CA VAL A 188 -1.88 -4.44 -17.89
C VAL A 188 -1.32 -5.75 -18.46
N GLY A 189 -2.16 -6.79 -18.49
CA GLY A 189 -1.68 -8.16 -18.72
C GLY A 189 -0.67 -8.58 -17.65
N GLU A 190 0.50 -9.08 -18.08
CA GLU A 190 1.61 -9.53 -17.22
C GLU A 190 2.68 -8.44 -16.97
N ARG A 191 2.42 -7.20 -17.36
CA ARG A 191 3.35 -6.06 -17.22
C ARG A 191 2.68 -4.92 -16.48
N PHE A 192 3.45 -3.89 -16.15
CA PHE A 192 2.95 -2.65 -15.58
C PHE A 192 3.30 -1.48 -16.49
N VAL A 193 2.32 -0.60 -16.71
CA VAL A 193 2.58 0.77 -17.12
C VAL A 193 3.03 1.52 -15.88
N VAL A 194 4.20 2.17 -15.95
CA VAL A 194 4.73 3.02 -14.89
C VAL A 194 4.57 4.48 -15.31
N GLU A 195 3.81 5.25 -14.54
CA GLU A 195 3.66 6.70 -14.70
C GLU A 195 4.42 7.43 -13.59
N ILE A 196 5.02 8.57 -13.93
CA ILE A 196 5.83 9.38 -13.00
C ILE A 196 4.97 10.52 -12.43
N GLY A 197 4.83 10.54 -11.11
CA GLY A 197 4.00 11.51 -10.38
C GLY A 197 4.76 12.65 -9.72
N SER A 198 6.09 12.53 -9.55
CA SER A 198 6.91 13.53 -8.86
C SER A 198 8.33 13.66 -9.42
N GLU A 199 9.04 14.73 -9.03
CA GLU A 199 10.47 14.92 -9.35
C GLU A 199 11.36 13.85 -8.72
N ALA A 200 11.03 13.40 -7.50
CA ALA A 200 11.73 12.29 -6.86
C ALA A 200 11.51 10.99 -7.65
N GLY A 201 10.28 10.76 -8.13
CA GLY A 201 9.94 9.67 -9.03
C GLY A 201 10.79 9.71 -10.30
N ALA A 202 10.84 10.87 -10.98
CA ALA A 202 11.65 11.07 -12.18
C ALA A 202 13.15 10.79 -11.96
N THR A 203 13.67 11.13 -10.78
CA THR A 203 15.06 10.87 -10.40
C THR A 203 15.32 9.38 -10.20
N VAL A 204 14.46 8.69 -9.45
CA VAL A 204 14.61 7.24 -9.18
C VAL A 204 14.47 6.41 -10.45
N VAL A 205 13.57 6.81 -11.36
CA VAL A 205 13.33 6.03 -12.58
C VAL A 205 14.31 6.27 -13.71
N ALA A 206 15.23 7.24 -13.59
CA ALA A 206 16.26 7.44 -14.61
C ALA A 206 17.07 6.15 -14.85
N GLU A 207 17.37 5.39 -13.80
CA GLU A 207 18.04 4.08 -13.91
C GLU A 207 17.05 2.93 -14.18
N LEU A 208 15.83 3.03 -13.64
CA LEU A 208 14.81 1.99 -13.81
C LEU A 208 14.32 1.88 -15.26
N SER A 209 14.15 3.01 -15.92
CA SER A 209 13.63 3.13 -17.30
C SER A 209 14.69 2.79 -18.36
N ASP A 210 15.97 2.68 -17.98
CA ASP A 210 17.02 2.30 -18.92
C ASP A 210 16.78 0.88 -19.47
N GLY A 211 16.75 0.79 -20.80
CA GLY A 211 16.41 -0.42 -21.54
C GLY A 211 14.94 -0.86 -21.49
N GLN A 212 14.05 -0.09 -20.85
CA GLN A 212 12.62 -0.39 -20.82
C GLN A 212 11.88 0.23 -22.02
N PRO A 213 10.84 -0.43 -22.57
CA PRO A 213 10.05 0.15 -23.65
C PRO A 213 9.26 1.36 -23.16
N THR A 214 9.31 2.48 -23.89
CA THR A 214 8.42 3.62 -23.66
C THR A 214 6.98 3.26 -23.97
N CYS A 215 6.03 3.79 -23.20
CA CYS A 215 4.60 3.61 -23.46
C CYS A 215 4.11 4.54 -24.57
N ALA A 216 3.25 4.03 -25.45
CA ALA A 216 2.47 4.83 -26.37
C ALA A 216 1.18 5.35 -25.69
N GLU A 217 0.50 6.32 -26.30
CA GLU A 217 -0.79 6.82 -25.78
C GLU A 217 -1.85 5.70 -25.66
N SER A 218 -1.81 4.70 -26.55
CA SER A 218 -2.68 3.53 -26.47
C SER A 218 -2.43 2.69 -25.22
N ASP A 219 -1.18 2.62 -24.73
CA ASP A 219 -0.81 1.88 -23.53
C ASP A 219 -1.33 2.60 -22.28
N LEU A 220 -1.20 3.93 -22.24
CA LEU A 220 -1.78 4.78 -21.21
C LEU A 220 -3.30 4.69 -21.20
N ALA A 221 -3.94 4.68 -22.37
CA ALA A 221 -5.38 4.49 -22.48
C ALA A 221 -5.81 3.12 -21.95
N ALA A 222 -5.06 2.04 -22.24
CA ALA A 222 -5.32 0.71 -21.71
C ALA A 222 -5.15 0.65 -20.18
N ALA A 223 -4.11 1.30 -19.63
CA ALA A 223 -3.93 1.42 -18.19
C ALA A 223 -5.11 2.16 -17.51
N ARG A 224 -5.55 3.29 -18.08
CA ARG A 224 -6.72 4.02 -17.57
C ARG A 224 -8.01 3.21 -17.66
N GLU A 225 -8.14 2.35 -18.66
CA GLU A 225 -9.32 1.48 -18.82
C GLU A 225 -9.46 0.49 -17.67
N VAL A 226 -8.36 -0.05 -17.15
CA VAL A 226 -8.37 -0.97 -15.99
C VAL A 226 -9.15 -0.38 -14.81
N SER A 227 -8.83 0.86 -14.42
CA SER A 227 -9.50 1.53 -13.31
C SER A 227 -10.94 1.91 -13.65
N ARG A 228 -11.22 2.26 -14.92
CA ARG A 228 -12.57 2.64 -15.39
C ARG A 228 -13.52 1.44 -15.39
N GLU A 229 -13.09 0.30 -15.89
CA GLU A 229 -13.85 -0.95 -15.86
C GLU A 229 -14.15 -1.35 -14.41
N LEU A 230 -13.14 -1.28 -13.53
CA LEU A 230 -13.33 -1.57 -12.11
C LEU A 230 -14.33 -0.61 -11.45
N ALA A 231 -14.24 0.69 -11.74
CA ALA A 231 -15.19 1.68 -11.24
C ALA A 231 -16.62 1.38 -11.69
N SER A 232 -16.81 1.04 -12.98
CA SER A 232 -18.11 0.65 -13.54
C SER A 232 -18.66 -0.61 -12.86
N ALA A 233 -17.82 -1.63 -12.68
CA ALA A 233 -18.18 -2.85 -11.97
C ALA A 233 -18.58 -2.60 -10.51
N MET A 234 -17.88 -1.70 -9.81
CA MET A 234 -18.22 -1.30 -8.45
C MET A 234 -19.54 -0.54 -8.39
N ALA A 235 -19.81 0.37 -9.33
CA ALA A 235 -21.05 1.13 -9.42
C ALA A 235 -22.27 0.25 -9.71
N ALA A 236 -22.08 -0.85 -10.46
CA ALA A 236 -23.14 -1.79 -10.82
C ALA A 236 -23.46 -2.82 -9.71
N ARG A 237 -22.79 -2.78 -8.56
CA ARG A 237 -22.99 -3.78 -7.48
C ARG A 237 -24.40 -3.68 -6.88
N PRO A 238 -25.05 -4.83 -6.61
CA PRO A 238 -26.31 -4.83 -5.88
C PRO A 238 -26.09 -4.30 -4.46
N THR A 239 -27.01 -3.47 -3.99
CA THR A 239 -27.01 -2.90 -2.63
C THR A 239 -27.49 -3.89 -1.57
N THR A 240 -28.03 -5.03 -2.00
CA THR A 240 -28.46 -6.11 -1.11
C THR A 240 -27.26 -7.00 -0.75
N PRO A 241 -26.99 -7.24 0.55
CA PRO A 241 -25.93 -8.14 0.97
C PRO A 241 -26.11 -9.52 0.34
N VAL A 242 -25.12 -9.99 -0.43
CA VAL A 242 -25.07 -11.38 -0.87
C VAL A 242 -24.64 -12.20 0.33
N ARG A 243 -25.60 -12.74 1.08
CA ARG A 243 -25.28 -13.61 2.20
C ARG A 243 -24.50 -14.81 1.64
N PRO A 244 -23.25 -15.08 2.04
CA PRO A 244 -22.60 -16.32 1.64
C PRO A 244 -23.50 -17.48 2.08
N ALA A 245 -23.62 -18.51 1.23
CA ALA A 245 -24.37 -19.72 1.55
C ALA A 245 -23.66 -20.46 2.69
N ALA A 246 -23.91 -20.00 3.92
CA ALA A 246 -23.37 -20.58 5.12
C ALA A 246 -24.10 -21.91 5.39
N GLU A 247 -23.53 -23.01 4.91
CA GLU A 247 -23.57 -24.28 5.65
C GLU A 247 -22.63 -24.14 6.86
N VAL A 248 -23.00 -23.29 7.82
CA VAL A 248 -22.39 -23.33 9.15
C VAL A 248 -23.14 -24.44 9.90
N SER A 249 -22.54 -25.62 9.95
CA SER A 249 -23.05 -26.70 10.80
C SER A 249 -23.12 -26.20 12.26
N PRO A 250 -24.27 -26.32 12.95
CA PRO A 250 -24.45 -25.86 14.33
C PRO A 250 -23.45 -26.45 15.34
N GLN A 251 -22.73 -27.52 14.98
CA GLN A 251 -21.80 -28.21 15.86
C GLN A 251 -20.50 -27.42 16.12
N ALA A 252 -20.13 -26.45 15.27
CA ALA A 252 -18.88 -25.70 15.46
C ALA A 252 -18.94 -24.63 16.57
N LEU A 253 -20.15 -24.16 16.94
CA LEU A 253 -20.33 -23.11 17.95
C LEU A 253 -20.40 -23.64 19.39
N SER A 254 -20.55 -24.95 19.59
CA SER A 254 -20.67 -25.56 20.92
C SER A 254 -19.33 -25.91 21.57
N ALA A 255 -18.21 -25.85 20.85
CA ALA A 255 -16.90 -26.28 21.37
C ALA A 255 -16.10 -25.15 22.07
N ALA A 256 -16.58 -23.91 22.06
CA ALA A 256 -15.83 -22.75 22.55
C ALA A 256 -16.24 -22.25 23.96
N SER A 257 -17.12 -22.96 24.68
CA SER A 257 -17.72 -22.46 25.93
C SER A 257 -17.38 -23.25 27.20
N THR A 258 -16.32 -24.06 27.22
CA THR A 258 -15.85 -24.71 28.46
C THR A 258 -14.57 -24.04 28.97
N PRO A 259 -14.62 -23.14 29.97
CA PRO A 259 -13.42 -22.67 30.64
C PRO A 259 -12.79 -23.83 31.44
N PRO A 260 -11.45 -23.90 31.54
CA PRO A 260 -10.80 -24.91 32.38
C PRO A 260 -11.12 -24.61 33.85
N HIS A 261 -11.95 -25.46 34.45
CA HIS A 261 -12.09 -25.55 35.90
C HIS A 261 -10.71 -25.88 36.49
N THR A 262 -10.21 -24.98 37.32
CA THR A 262 -9.15 -25.25 38.29
C THR A 262 -9.86 -25.58 39.61
N ASP A 263 -9.62 -26.76 40.13
CA ASP A 263 -10.07 -27.24 41.45
C ASP A 263 -8.95 -28.12 42.03
N PRO A 264 -8.82 -28.25 43.35
CA PRO A 264 -8.54 -27.19 44.33
C PRO A 264 -7.17 -27.37 45.00
#